data_AF-A0A9W4DIA2-F1
#
_entry.id   AF-A0A9W4DIA2-F1
#
_cell.length_a   1.000
_cell.length_b   1.000
_cell.length_c   1.000
_cell.angle_alpha   90.00
_cell.angle_beta   90.00
_cell.angle_gamma   90.00
#
_symmetry.space_group_name_H-M   'P 1'
#
loop_
_entity.id
_entity.type
_entity.pdbx_description
1 polymer ?
#
loop_
_entity_poly.entity_id
_entity_poly.type
_entity_poly.pdbx_seq_one_letter_code
_entity_poly.pdbx_strand_id
1 'polypeptide(L)'
;MATPLHDPMGLIEAALPFDRAPHEALITAVLAWTAPGLPPRDYEQIALQLTGHARGVAADVARRAARLPPDDGRRILAEVVLGEASHRLSVPVKGAAGVQGRAHLLRALYERLDGLAGSR
;
A
#
# COMPACT_ATOMS: atom_id res chain seq x y z
N MET A 1 18.40 -11.32 16.42
CA MET A 1 17.89 -10.01 15.96
C MET A 1 17.95 -9.99 14.45
N ALA A 2 16.80 -10.04 13.76
CA ALA A 2 16.75 -9.98 12.30
C ALA A 2 16.37 -8.55 11.89
N THR A 3 17.22 -7.90 11.11
CA THR A 3 16.89 -6.64 10.43
C THR A 3 15.78 -6.88 9.42
N PRO A 4 14.77 -6.01 9.28
CA PRO A 4 13.80 -6.12 8.20
C PRO A 4 14.56 -5.93 6.89
N LEU A 5 14.63 -6.98 6.09
CA LEU A 5 15.26 -6.94 4.78
C LEU A 5 14.39 -6.07 3.88
N HIS A 6 14.89 -4.90 3.49
CA HIS A 6 14.22 -4.06 2.52
C HIS A 6 14.14 -4.81 1.19
N ASP A 7 12.94 -5.21 0.79
CA ASP A 7 12.65 -5.78 -0.52
C ASP A 7 12.14 -4.66 -1.44
N PRO A 8 13.04 -4.01 -2.22
CA PRO A 8 12.66 -2.86 -3.04
C PRO A 8 11.66 -3.21 -4.14
N MET A 9 11.59 -4.49 -4.51
CA MET A 9 10.73 -5.01 -5.58
C MET A 9 9.47 -5.72 -5.06
N GLY A 10 9.36 -6.00 -3.76
CA GLY A 10 8.24 -6.72 -3.16
C GLY A 10 8.11 -8.17 -3.66
N LEU A 11 9.18 -8.75 -4.20
CA LEU A 11 9.21 -10.09 -4.81
C LEU A 11 9.15 -11.20 -3.75
N ILE A 12 9.67 -10.97 -2.55
CA ILE A 12 9.64 -11.90 -1.43
C ILE A 12 8.23 -12.00 -0.86
N GLU A 13 7.51 -10.89 -0.81
CA GLU A 13 6.16 -10.82 -0.24
C GLU A 13 5.05 -11.21 -1.24
N ALA A 14 5.36 -11.30 -2.54
CA ALA A 14 4.44 -11.81 -3.56
C ALA A 14 4.12 -13.32 -3.42
N ALA A 15 4.92 -14.07 -2.64
CA ALA A 15 4.83 -15.53 -2.51
C ALA A 15 4.07 -16.02 -1.27
N LEU A 16 3.81 -15.15 -0.29
CA LEU A 16 3.08 -15.49 0.94
C LEU A 16 1.90 -14.54 1.12
N PRO A 17 0.76 -14.99 1.67
CA PRO A 17 -0.29 -14.06 2.05
C PRO A 17 0.29 -13.08 3.07
N PHE A 18 0.38 -11.81 2.68
CA PHE A 18 0.84 -10.72 3.54
C PHE A 18 0.07 -10.77 4.87
N ASP A 19 0.79 -10.79 5.99
CA ASP A 19 0.17 -10.52 7.27
C ASP A 19 -0.28 -9.04 7.28
N ARG A 20 -1.59 -8.87 7.11
CA ARG A 20 -2.25 -7.57 6.98
C ARG A 20 -2.26 -6.80 8.29
N ALA A 21 -2.37 -7.48 9.42
CA ALA A 21 -2.55 -6.87 10.74
C ALA A 21 -1.42 -5.90 11.15
N PRO A 22 -0.12 -6.26 11.07
CA PRO A 22 0.95 -5.33 11.43
C PRO A 22 1.00 -4.10 10.50
N HIS A 23 0.66 -4.26 9.23
CA HIS A 23 0.61 -3.16 8.28
C HIS A 23 -0.56 -2.21 8.53
N GLU A 24 -1.74 -2.73 8.89
CA GLU A 24 -2.88 -1.91 9.29
C GLU A 24 -2.63 -1.14 10.59
N ALA A 25 -1.93 -1.75 11.55
CA ALA A 25 -1.50 -1.07 12.76
C ALA A 25 -0.55 0.09 12.44
N LEU A 26 0.42 -0.13 11.55
CA LEU A 26 1.35 0.92 11.10
C LEU A 26 0.61 2.06 10.37
N ILE A 27 -0.30 1.74 9.44
CA ILE A 27 -1.14 2.74 8.77
C ILE A 27 -1.90 3.57 9.79
N THR A 28 -2.55 2.92 10.75
CA THR A 28 -3.34 3.58 11.78
C THR A 28 -2.47 4.53 12.61
N ALA A 29 -1.29 4.07 13.03
CA ALA A 29 -0.35 4.89 13.80
C ALA A 29 0.14 6.12 13.00
N VAL A 30 0.50 5.92 11.73
CA VAL A 30 0.95 7.01 10.84
C VAL A 30 -0.15 8.03 10.59
N LEU A 31 -1.38 7.56 10.33
CA LEU A 31 -2.53 8.44 10.09
C LEU A 31 -2.88 9.28 11.33
N ALA A 32 -2.57 8.79 12.53
CA ALA A 32 -2.77 9.51 13.78
C ALA A 32 -1.69 10.57 14.09
N TRP A 33 -0.64 10.69 13.27
CA TRP A 33 0.42 11.68 13.49
C TRP A 33 -0.08 13.13 13.39
N THR A 34 0.32 13.94 14.37
CA THR A 34 0.10 15.40 14.40
C THR A 34 1.42 16.16 14.24
N ALA A 35 2.39 15.88 15.10
CA ALA A 35 3.75 16.41 15.03
C ALA A 35 4.72 15.36 15.61
N PRO A 36 5.01 14.26 14.88
CA PRO A 36 5.64 13.09 15.48
C PRO A 36 7.12 13.28 15.82
N GLY A 37 7.73 14.41 15.46
CA GLY A 37 9.07 14.79 15.91
C GLY A 37 10.20 13.85 15.47
N LEU A 38 9.93 12.99 14.48
CA LEU A 38 10.90 11.98 14.06
C LEU A 38 12.07 12.60 13.28
N PRO A 39 13.28 12.02 13.40
CA PRO A 39 14.39 12.32 12.51
C PRO A 39 14.00 12.13 11.02
N PRO A 40 14.56 12.92 10.09
CA PRO A 40 14.29 12.78 8.65
C PRO A 40 14.43 11.35 8.11
N ARG A 41 15.46 10.63 8.56
CA ARG A 41 15.74 9.24 8.16
C ARG A 41 14.63 8.26 8.54
N ASP A 42 13.93 8.51 9.64
CA ASP A 42 12.86 7.62 10.10
C ASP A 42 11.62 7.79 9.21
N TYR A 43 11.30 9.02 8.77
CA TYR A 43 10.25 9.24 7.77
C TYR A 43 10.59 8.53 6.45
N GLU A 44 11.84 8.59 6.00
CA GLU A 44 12.28 7.91 4.78
C GLU A 44 12.14 6.39 4.92
N GLN A 45 12.57 5.82 6.04
CA GLN A 45 12.46 4.38 6.27
C GLN A 45 11.00 3.91 6.34
N ILE A 46 10.14 4.63 7.05
CA ILE A 46 8.70 4.31 7.13
C ILE A 46 8.06 4.46 5.76
N ALA A 47 8.41 5.50 5.00
CA ALA A 47 7.93 5.68 3.64
C ALA A 47 8.31 4.50 2.72
N LEU A 48 9.55 4.03 2.81
CA LEU A 48 10.02 2.88 2.03
C LEU A 48 9.25 1.61 2.37
N GLN A 49 9.00 1.34 3.65
CA GLN A 49 8.18 0.20 4.09
C GLN A 49 6.76 0.28 3.55
N LEU A 50 6.08 1.42 3.73
CA LEU A 50 4.72 1.62 3.19
C LEU A 50 4.67 1.53 1.66
N THR A 51 5.76 1.89 0.98
CA THR A 51 5.88 1.83 -0.48
C THR A 51 6.00 0.40 -0.99
N GLY A 52 6.88 -0.41 -0.40
CA GLY A 52 7.03 -1.83 -0.77
C GLY A 52 5.70 -2.56 -0.60
N HIS A 53 5.07 -2.35 0.56
CA HIS A 53 3.79 -2.96 0.87
C HIS A 53 2.66 -2.50 -0.06
N ALA A 54 2.57 -1.20 -0.37
CA ALA A 54 1.58 -0.70 -1.34
C ALA A 54 1.76 -1.28 -2.75
N ARG A 55 2.99 -1.56 -3.18
CA ARG A 55 3.23 -2.26 -4.46
C ARG A 55 2.72 -3.69 -4.42
N GLY A 56 2.95 -4.42 -3.34
CA GLY A 56 2.42 -5.76 -3.13
C GLY A 56 0.88 -5.78 -3.19
N VAL A 57 0.22 -4.92 -2.42
CA VAL A 57 -1.26 -4.82 -2.41
C VAL A 57 -1.79 -4.38 -3.79
N ALA A 58 -1.14 -3.43 -4.47
CA ALA A 58 -1.54 -3.04 -5.82
C ALA A 58 -1.43 -4.20 -6.82
N ALA A 59 -0.38 -5.01 -6.74
CA ALA A 59 -0.25 -6.21 -7.56
C ALA A 59 -1.38 -7.21 -7.26
N ASP A 60 -1.78 -7.37 -6.00
CA ASP A 60 -2.90 -8.24 -5.61
C ASP A 60 -4.24 -7.75 -6.14
N VAL A 61 -4.50 -6.44 -6.03
CA VAL A 61 -5.69 -5.78 -6.61
C VAL A 61 -5.71 -6.02 -8.12
N ALA A 62 -4.60 -5.80 -8.82
CA ALA A 62 -4.50 -6.03 -10.27
C ALA A 62 -4.78 -7.51 -10.63
N ARG A 63 -4.19 -8.47 -9.91
CA ARG A 63 -4.42 -9.90 -10.15
C ARG A 63 -5.88 -10.31 -9.93
N ARG A 64 -6.57 -9.73 -8.95
CA ARG A 64 -7.99 -10.03 -8.67
C ARG A 64 -8.93 -9.33 -9.65
N ALA A 65 -8.68 -8.05 -9.96
CA ALA A 65 -9.46 -7.30 -10.94
C ALA A 65 -9.40 -7.94 -12.34
N ALA A 66 -8.23 -8.47 -12.74
CA ALA A 66 -8.05 -9.17 -14.00
C ALA A 66 -8.91 -10.45 -14.16
N ARG A 67 -9.45 -11.00 -13.07
CA ARG A 67 -10.35 -12.16 -13.09
C ARG A 67 -11.82 -11.77 -13.31
N LEU A 68 -12.15 -10.49 -13.26
CA LEU A 68 -13.50 -9.98 -13.46
C LEU A 68 -13.74 -9.65 -14.95
N PRO A 69 -15.00 -9.69 -15.41
CA PRO A 69 -15.37 -9.21 -16.75
C PRO A 69 -14.91 -7.76 -16.98
N PRO A 70 -14.56 -7.37 -18.23
CA PRO A 70 -14.12 -6.01 -18.56
C PRO A 70 -15.10 -4.91 -18.14
N ASP A 71 -16.41 -5.18 -18.22
CA ASP A 71 -17.47 -4.22 -17.90
C ASP A 71 -17.92 -4.28 -16.43
N ASP A 72 -17.29 -5.10 -15.58
CA ASP A 72 -17.59 -5.13 -14.15
C ASP A 72 -17.12 -3.83 -13.49
N GLY A 73 -18.05 -3.09 -12.88
CA GLY A 73 -17.75 -1.81 -12.23
C GLY A 73 -16.64 -1.90 -11.18
N ARG A 74 -16.46 -3.04 -10.49
CA ARG A 74 -15.36 -3.24 -9.54
C ARG A 74 -14.01 -3.29 -10.23
N ARG A 75 -13.94 -3.89 -11.42
CA ARG A 75 -12.71 -3.90 -12.24
C ARG A 75 -12.35 -2.50 -12.70
N ILE A 76 -13.31 -1.76 -13.25
CA ILE A 76 -13.12 -0.39 -13.71
C ILE A 76 -12.60 0.49 -12.57
N LEU A 77 -13.23 0.40 -11.38
CA LEU A 77 -12.78 1.13 -10.20
C LEU A 77 -11.38 0.71 -9.75
N ALA A 78 -11.05 -0.58 -9.80
CA ALA A 78 -9.71 -1.06 -9.47
C ALA A 78 -8.65 -0.50 -10.44
N GLU A 79 -8.92 -0.47 -11.75
CA GLU A 79 -8.00 0.07 -12.76
C GLU A 79 -7.71 1.57 -12.53
N VAL A 80 -8.73 2.37 -12.19
CA VAL A 80 -8.56 3.79 -11.83
C VAL A 80 -7.66 3.95 -10.60
N VAL A 81 -7.94 3.18 -9.54
CA VAL A 81 -7.15 3.24 -8.30
C VAL A 81 -5.71 2.78 -8.54
N LEU A 82 -5.49 1.79 -9.39
CA LEU A 82 -4.15 1.32 -9.76
C LEU A 82 -3.37 2.36 -10.57
N GLY A 83 -4.03 3.08 -11.48
CA GLY A 83 -3.42 4.21 -12.19
C GLY A 83 -2.94 5.30 -11.25
N GLU A 84 -3.79 5.71 -10.31
CA GLU A 84 -3.44 6.70 -9.27
C GLU A 84 -2.33 6.18 -8.36
N ALA A 85 -2.41 4.91 -7.93
CA ALA A 85 -1.38 4.29 -7.11
C ALA A 85 -0.02 4.30 -7.82
N SER A 86 0.04 3.93 -9.09
CA SER A 86 1.27 3.95 -9.88
C SER A 86 1.91 5.33 -9.91
N HIS A 87 1.12 6.38 -10.18
CA HIS A 87 1.59 7.75 -10.17
C HIS A 87 2.13 8.14 -8.79
N ARG A 88 1.35 7.97 -7.73
CA ARG A 88 1.76 8.35 -6.37
C ARG A 88 2.95 7.56 -5.84
N LEU A 89 3.10 6.30 -6.23
CA LEU A 89 4.21 5.43 -5.80
C LEU A 89 5.53 5.79 -6.50
N SER A 90 5.49 6.44 -7.67
CA SER A 90 6.68 6.94 -8.38
C SER A 90 7.29 8.20 -7.74
N VAL A 91 6.50 8.94 -6.95
CA VAL A 91 6.93 10.19 -6.34
C VAL A 91 7.69 9.91 -5.03
N PRO A 92 8.89 10.47 -4.82
CA PRO A 92 9.60 10.38 -3.54
C PRO A 92 8.79 11.00 -2.39
N VAL A 93 8.80 10.35 -1.23
CA VAL A 93 8.14 10.84 -0.02
C VAL A 93 9.07 11.74 0.78
N LYS A 94 8.55 12.84 1.32
CA LYS A 94 9.28 13.73 2.23
C LYS A 94 8.42 14.06 3.45
N GLY A 95 9.02 13.93 4.63
CA GLY A 95 8.44 14.31 5.92
C GLY A 95 7.13 13.59 6.26
N ALA A 96 6.52 13.99 7.39
CA ALA A 96 5.32 13.37 7.93
C ALA A 96 4.14 13.36 6.94
N ALA A 97 3.88 14.49 6.27
CA ALA A 97 2.76 14.62 5.35
C ALA A 97 2.85 13.64 4.16
N GLY A 98 4.05 13.45 3.61
CA GLY A 98 4.24 12.49 2.52
C GLY A 98 4.06 11.04 2.98
N VAL A 99 4.50 10.71 4.21
CA VAL A 99 4.31 9.38 4.80
C VAL A 99 2.82 9.12 5.06
N GLN A 100 2.09 10.10 5.59
CA GLN A 100 0.64 10.03 5.75
C GLN A 100 -0.09 9.87 4.41
N GLY A 101 0.36 10.57 3.36
CA GLY A 101 -0.14 10.39 2.00
C GLY A 101 0.04 8.95 1.50
N ARG A 102 1.18 8.31 1.81
CA ARG A 102 1.44 6.91 1.48
C ARG A 102 0.54 5.96 2.28
N ALA A 103 0.31 6.23 3.57
CA ALA A 103 -0.60 5.46 4.41
C ALA A 103 -2.06 5.55 3.93
N HIS A 104 -2.52 6.73 3.51
CA HIS A 104 -3.84 6.91 2.90
C HIS A 104 -3.99 6.11 1.60
N LEU A 105 -2.99 6.15 0.73
CA LEU A 105 -2.99 5.35 -0.50
C LEU A 105 -3.12 3.86 -0.18
N LEU A 106 -2.33 3.38 0.78
CA LEU A 106 -2.34 1.97 1.15
C LEU A 106 -3.69 1.52 1.74
N ARG A 107 -4.32 2.36 2.57
CA ARG A 107 -5.69 2.12 3.05
C ARG A 107 -6.70 2.01 1.90
N ALA A 108 -6.63 2.91 0.93
CA ALA A 108 -7.54 2.88 -0.23
C ALA A 108 -7.34 1.62 -1.09
N LEU A 109 -6.11 1.12 -1.19
CA LEU A 109 -5.80 -0.14 -1.86
C LEU A 109 -6.38 -1.35 -1.12
N TYR A 110 -6.28 -1.38 0.22
CA TYR A 110 -6.90 -2.44 1.03
C TYR A 110 -8.42 -2.46 0.92
N GLU A 111 -9.07 -1.31 1.01
CA GLU A 111 -10.53 -1.19 0.82
C GLU A 111 -10.95 -1.72 -0.56
N ARG A 112 -10.13 -1.46 -1.59
CA ARG A 112 -10.36 -1.98 -2.94
C ARG A 112 -10.16 -3.50 -3.02
N LEU A 113 -9.12 -4.01 -2.37
CA LEU A 113 -8.83 -5.44 -2.30
C LEU A 113 -9.96 -6.22 -1.63
N ASP A 114 -10.56 -5.66 -0.58
CA ASP A 114 -11.70 -6.22 0.14
C ASP A 114 -12.96 -6.23 -0.72
N GLY A 115 -13.23 -5.13 -1.44
CA GLY A 115 -14.35 -5.04 -2.39
C GLY A 115 -14.27 -6.04 -3.55
N LEU A 116 -13.05 -6.48 -3.91
CA LEU A 116 -12.83 -7.54 -4.90
C LEU A 116 -12.98 -8.96 -4.30
N ALA A 117 -12.80 -9.12 -2.99
CA ALA A 117 -13.02 -10.39 -2.29
C ALA A 117 -14.51 -10.63 -1.96
N GLY A 118 -15.30 -9.56 -1.84
CA GLY A 118 -16.75 -9.57 -1.68
C GLY A 118 -17.50 -9.88 -2.98
N SER A 119 -17.44 -11.13 -3.42
CA SER A 119 -18.37 -11.74 -4.37
C SER A 119 -18.28 -13.25 -4.21
N ARG A 120 -18.99 -13.74 -3.20
CA ARG A 120 -19.40 -15.15 -3.12
C ARG A 120 -20.91 -15.19 -3.29
#